data_AF-A0A1V9VC96-F1
#
_entry.id   AF-A0A1V9VC96-F1
#
_cell.length_a   1.000
_cell.length_b   1.000
_cell.length_c   1.000
_cell.angle_alpha   90.00
_cell.angle_beta   90.00
_cell.angle_gamma   90.00
#
_symmetry.space_group_name_H-M   'P 1'
#
loop_
_entity.id
_entity.type
_entity.pdbx_description
1 polymer ?
#
loop_
_entity_poly.entity_id
_entity_poly.type
_entity_poly.pdbx_seq_one_letter_code
_entity_poly.pdbx_strand_id
1 'polypeptide(L)'
;LRESSMGLTGKQVITPNHINICKVAFTPSPNEIAKDVSILKAALEADALLSGAIRYEGEMLDPPMFGKSLQNILRAYALKSLTKEDELFALSVLNKMPLNTFKENWPYGQL
;
A
#
# COMPACT_ATOMS: atom_id res chain seq x y z
N LEU A 1 -4.04 -2.96 -18.26
CA LEU A 1 -3.47 -3.97 -17.32
C LEU A 1 -1.94 -4.03 -17.32
N ARG A 2 -1.24 -3.83 -18.46
CA ARG A 2 0.25 -3.85 -18.53
C ARG A 2 0.97 -2.79 -17.69
N GLU A 3 0.37 -1.61 -17.49
CA GLU A 3 1.02 -0.50 -16.78
C GLU A 3 1.02 -0.69 -15.25
N SER A 4 -0.11 -1.11 -14.65
CA SER A 4 -0.18 -1.41 -13.21
C SER A 4 0.80 -2.54 -12.83
N SER A 5 0.96 -3.55 -13.70
CA SER A 5 1.95 -4.62 -13.48
C SER A 5 3.41 -4.14 -13.58
N MET A 6 3.67 -2.97 -14.17
CA MET A 6 5.00 -2.33 -14.18
C MET A 6 5.25 -1.48 -12.93
N GLY A 7 4.34 -1.47 -11.96
CA GLY A 7 4.46 -0.68 -10.73
C GLY A 7 3.92 0.74 -10.83
N LEU A 8 3.23 1.10 -11.93
CA LEU A 8 2.57 2.39 -12.05
C LEU A 8 1.33 2.45 -11.14
N THR A 9 1.17 3.56 -10.44
CA THR A 9 0.04 3.78 -9.51
C THR A 9 -1.13 4.53 -10.15
N GLY A 10 -0.93 5.07 -11.36
CA GLY A 10 -1.91 5.82 -12.11
C GLY A 10 -1.41 6.20 -13.49
N LYS A 11 -2.20 7.00 -14.21
CA LYS A 11 -1.84 7.53 -15.54
C LYS A 11 -2.40 8.93 -15.73
N GLN A 12 -1.61 9.80 -16.35
CA GLN A 12 -2.10 11.11 -16.79
C GLN A 12 -3.08 10.94 -17.94
N VAL A 13 -4.22 11.62 -17.85
CA VAL A 13 -5.29 11.57 -18.86
C VAL A 13 -5.52 12.95 -19.44
N ILE A 14 -5.77 13.02 -20.75
CA ILE A 14 -6.07 14.26 -21.47
C ILE A 14 -7.57 14.58 -21.52
N THR A 15 -8.44 13.60 -21.23
CA THR A 15 -9.89 13.79 -21.21
C THR A 15 -10.51 13.24 -19.92
N PRO A 16 -11.57 13.88 -19.39
CA PRO A 16 -12.29 13.37 -18.22
C PRO A 16 -12.91 11.98 -18.41
N ASN A 17 -13.26 11.62 -19.66
CA ASN A 17 -13.88 10.32 -19.98
C ASN A 17 -12.98 9.13 -19.63
N HIS A 18 -11.66 9.31 -19.58
CA HIS A 18 -10.73 8.24 -19.22
C HIS A 18 -10.56 8.04 -17.71
N ILE A 19 -11.07 8.96 -16.87
CA ILE A 19 -10.88 8.89 -15.41
C ILE A 19 -11.44 7.58 -14.85
N ASN A 20 -12.65 7.18 -15.26
CA ASN A 20 -13.29 5.96 -14.75
C ASN A 20 -12.52 4.70 -15.18
N ILE A 21 -12.01 4.68 -16.42
CA ILE A 21 -11.21 3.57 -16.94
C ILE A 21 -9.91 3.45 -16.14
N CYS A 22 -9.24 4.57 -15.86
CA CYS A 22 -8.04 4.57 -15.03
C CYS A 22 -8.32 4.15 -13.59
N LYS A 23 -9.41 4.61 -12.98
CA LYS A 23 -9.81 4.16 -11.64
C LYS A 23 -9.93 2.64 -11.60
N VAL A 24 -10.69 2.04 -12.52
CA VAL A 24 -10.84 0.58 -12.59
C VAL A 24 -9.50 -0.12 -12.82
N ALA A 25 -8.67 0.40 -13.73
CA ALA A 25 -7.40 -0.24 -14.09
C ALA A 25 -6.32 -0.20 -12.99
N PHE A 26 -6.39 0.79 -12.09
CA PHE A 26 -5.43 0.99 -10.99
C PHE A 26 -6.03 0.73 -9.59
N THR A 27 -7.30 0.30 -9.52
CA THR A 27 -7.90 -0.17 -8.27
C THR A 27 -7.30 -1.52 -7.92
N PRO A 28 -6.67 -1.66 -6.74
CA PRO A 28 -6.15 -2.96 -6.29
C PRO A 28 -7.28 -3.98 -6.16
N SER A 29 -7.00 -5.22 -6.53
CA SER A 29 -7.94 -6.32 -6.34
C SER A 29 -8.11 -6.66 -4.85
N PRO A 30 -9.24 -7.25 -4.44
CA PRO A 30 -9.45 -7.67 -3.04
C PRO A 30 -8.36 -8.61 -2.52
N ASN A 31 -7.81 -9.50 -3.37
CA ASN A 31 -6.74 -10.41 -2.99
C ASN A 31 -5.41 -9.68 -2.73
N GLU A 32 -5.09 -8.65 -3.53
CA GLU A 32 -3.91 -7.81 -3.29
C GLU A 32 -4.04 -7.07 -1.96
N ILE A 33 -5.21 -6.47 -1.70
CA ILE A 33 -5.48 -5.77 -0.42
C ILE A 33 -5.34 -6.74 0.75
N ALA A 34 -5.94 -7.92 0.67
CA ALA A 34 -5.86 -8.93 1.72
C ALA A 34 -4.41 -9.37 2.00
N LYS A 35 -3.61 -9.57 0.93
CA LYS A 35 -2.19 -9.90 1.07
C LYS A 35 -1.42 -8.78 1.78
N ASP A 36 -1.62 -7.54 1.36
CA ASP A 36 -0.92 -6.38 1.95
C ASP A 36 -1.30 -6.17 3.42
N VAL A 37 -2.56 -6.40 3.79
CA VAL A 37 -3.01 -6.38 5.18
C VAL A 37 -2.32 -7.47 6.01
N SER A 38 -2.22 -8.69 5.49
CA SER A 38 -1.54 -9.80 6.17
C SER A 38 -0.04 -9.51 6.37
N ILE A 39 0.62 -8.94 5.36
CA ILE A 39 2.03 -8.53 5.46
C ILE A 39 2.23 -7.51 6.59
N LEU A 40 1.38 -6.48 6.64
CA LEU A 40 1.48 -5.45 7.67
C LEU A 40 1.13 -5.97 9.07
N LYS A 41 0.20 -6.92 9.19
CA LYS A 41 -0.10 -7.61 10.46
C LYS A 41 1.12 -8.39 10.95
N ALA A 42 1.77 -9.16 10.08
CA ALA A 42 2.99 -9.89 10.42
C ALA A 42 4.14 -8.95 10.82
N ALA A 43 4.28 -7.81 10.13
CA ALA A 43 5.28 -6.79 10.47
C ALA A 43 5.01 -6.14 11.84
N LEU A 44 3.74 -5.92 12.19
CA LEU A 44 3.34 -5.42 13.50
C LEU A 44 3.61 -6.43 14.62
N GLU A 45 3.28 -7.70 14.40
CA GLU A 45 3.50 -8.78 15.38
C GLU A 45 4.99 -8.98 15.69
N ALA A 46 5.85 -8.77 14.70
CA ALA A 46 7.31 -8.88 14.83
C ALA A 46 8.02 -7.58 15.23
N ASP A 47 7.29 -6.49 15.50
CA ASP A 47 7.81 -5.14 15.76
C ASP A 47 8.81 -4.64 14.69
N ALA A 48 8.61 -5.06 13.44
CA ALA A 48 9.54 -4.84 12.34
C ALA A 48 9.27 -3.57 11.51
N LEU A 49 8.19 -2.84 11.83
CA LEU A 49 7.80 -1.61 11.09
C LEU A 49 8.89 -0.52 11.13
N LEU A 50 9.66 -0.47 12.22
CA LEU A 50 10.66 0.57 12.48
C LEU A 50 12.04 0.19 11.94
N SER A 51 12.45 -1.06 12.18
CA SER A 51 13.72 -1.60 11.71
C SER A 51 13.70 -3.11 11.89
N GLY A 52 13.49 -3.85 10.81
CA GLY A 52 13.49 -5.31 10.87
C GLY A 52 13.04 -5.92 9.56
N ALA A 53 13.76 -6.97 9.14
CA ALA A 53 13.26 -7.88 8.13
C ALA A 53 12.53 -9.04 8.82
N ILE A 54 11.42 -9.48 8.27
CA ILE A 54 10.68 -10.65 8.76
C ILE A 54 10.65 -11.74 7.71
N ARG A 55 10.50 -12.99 8.16
CA ARG A 55 10.19 -14.09 7.25
C ARG A 55 8.69 -14.36 7.28
N TYR A 56 8.03 -14.20 6.14
CA TYR A 56 6.60 -14.39 5.98
C TYR A 56 6.33 -15.28 4.76
N GLU A 57 5.56 -16.36 4.93
CA GLU A 57 5.27 -17.34 3.86
C GLU A 57 6.50 -17.87 3.10
N GLY A 58 7.65 -17.92 3.77
CA GLY A 58 8.92 -18.36 3.19
C GLY A 58 9.73 -17.26 2.50
N GLU A 59 9.15 -16.08 2.28
CA GLU A 59 9.80 -14.89 1.72
C GLU A 59 10.38 -13.99 2.83
N MET A 60 11.47 -13.28 2.52
CA MET A 60 12.02 -12.25 3.40
C MET A 60 11.41 -10.90 3.03
N LEU A 61 10.80 -10.22 4.00
CA LEU A 61 10.14 -8.94 3.81
C LEU A 61 10.90 -7.86 4.58
N ASP A 62 11.27 -6.79 3.88
CA ASP A 62 12.02 -5.66 4.41
C ASP A 62 11.13 -4.42 4.58
N PRO A 63 11.56 -3.38 5.33
CA PRO A 63 10.79 -2.16 5.54
C PRO A 63 10.23 -1.47 4.27
N PRO A 64 10.96 -1.42 3.13
CA PRO A 64 10.40 -0.89 1.88
C PRO A 64 9.19 -1.67 1.35
N MET A 65 9.13 -2.99 1.59
CA MET A 65 8.00 -3.83 1.18
C MET A 65 6.75 -3.56 2.03
N PHE A 66 6.93 -3.22 3.32
CA PHE A 66 5.82 -2.76 4.17
C PHE A 66 5.29 -1.41 3.68
N GLY A 67 6.18 -0.47 3.33
CA GLY A 67 5.79 0.81 2.74
C GLY A 67 4.98 0.65 1.45
N LYS A 68 5.39 -0.28 0.57
CA LYS A 68 4.65 -0.64 -0.64
C LYS A 68 3.27 -1.25 -0.35
N SER A 69 3.18 -2.12 0.66
CA SER A 69 1.91 -2.74 1.07
C SER A 69 0.94 -1.68 1.59
N LEU A 70 1.42 -0.78 2.44
CA LEU A 70 0.66 0.36 2.93
C LEU A 70 0.24 1.29 1.78
N GLN A 71 1.10 1.49 0.78
CA GLN A 71 0.77 2.28 -0.42
C GLN A 71 -0.45 1.76 -1.14
N ASN A 72 -0.47 0.45 -1.34
CA ASN A 72 -1.52 -0.19 -2.08
C ASN A 72 -2.86 -0.08 -1.34
N ILE A 73 -2.83 -0.25 -0.02
CA ILE A 73 -4.00 -0.06 0.85
C ILE A 73 -4.47 1.40 0.79
N LEU A 74 -3.59 2.40 0.94
CA LEU A 74 -3.99 3.82 0.85
C LEU A 74 -4.55 4.19 -0.53
N ARG A 75 -4.06 3.57 -1.60
CA ARG A 75 -4.65 3.72 -2.94
C ARG A 75 -6.06 3.13 -3.00
N ALA A 76 -6.28 1.96 -2.42
CA ALA A 76 -7.61 1.36 -2.29
C ALA A 76 -8.55 2.26 -1.45
N TYR A 77 -8.05 2.92 -0.39
CA TYR A 77 -8.80 3.92 0.37
C TYR A 77 -9.25 5.09 -0.52
N ALA A 78 -8.32 5.70 -1.25
CA ALA A 78 -8.60 6.83 -2.14
C ALA A 78 -9.61 6.46 -3.25
N LEU A 79 -9.63 5.20 -3.68
CA LEU A 79 -10.55 4.68 -4.70
C LEU A 79 -11.84 4.10 -4.12
N LYS A 80 -12.04 4.19 -2.79
CA LYS A 80 -13.22 3.70 -2.06
C LYS A 80 -13.47 2.20 -2.25
N SER A 81 -12.40 1.41 -2.27
CA SER A 81 -12.45 -0.05 -2.44
C SER A 81 -12.02 -0.84 -1.21
N LEU A 82 -11.84 -0.18 -0.05
CA LEU A 82 -11.54 -0.83 1.23
C LEU A 82 -12.80 -1.13 2.04
N THR A 83 -12.70 -2.16 2.87
CA THR A 83 -13.65 -2.38 3.96
C THR A 83 -13.39 -1.39 5.10
N LYS A 84 -14.38 -1.18 5.97
CA LYS A 84 -14.20 -0.33 7.16
C LYS A 84 -13.14 -0.89 8.12
N GLU A 85 -13.01 -2.21 8.20
CA GLU A 85 -12.01 -2.86 9.05
C GLU A 85 -10.60 -2.57 8.54
N ASP A 86 -10.36 -2.76 7.24
CA ASP A 86 -9.05 -2.51 6.63
C ASP A 86 -8.69 -1.02 6.64
N GLU A 87 -9.69 -0.13 6.53
CA GLU A 87 -9.49 1.32 6.69
C GLU A 87 -9.00 1.68 8.10
N LEU A 88 -9.67 1.18 9.14
CA LEU A 88 -9.25 1.40 10.53
C LEU A 88 -7.87 0.79 10.80
N PHE A 89 -7.60 -0.38 10.23
CA PHE A 89 -6.28 -1.00 10.30
C PHE A 89 -5.21 -0.14 9.64
N ALA A 90 -5.43 0.36 8.43
CA ALA A 90 -4.49 1.25 7.72
C ALA A 90 -4.17 2.50 8.54
N LEU A 91 -5.18 3.13 9.15
CA LEU A 91 -4.99 4.28 10.04
C LEU A 91 -4.17 3.91 11.28
N SER A 92 -4.38 2.72 11.85
CA SER A 92 -3.58 2.25 12.99
C SER A 92 -2.11 2.05 12.64
N VAL A 93 -1.82 1.51 11.44
CA VAL A 93 -0.45 1.33 10.92
C VAL A 93 0.20 2.69 10.68
N LEU A 94 -0.52 3.60 10.02
CA LEU A 94 -0.05 4.98 9.76
C LEU A 94 0.39 5.68 11.05
N ASN A 95 -0.40 5.57 12.12
CA ASN A 95 -0.10 6.21 13.41
C ASN A 95 1.10 5.60 14.14
N LYS A 96 1.46 4.34 13.83
CA LYS A 96 2.61 3.64 14.44
C LYS A 96 3.91 3.87 13.67
N MET A 97 3.83 4.26 12.40
CA MET A 97 5.01 4.53 11.59
C MET A 97 5.59 5.91 11.92
N PRO A 98 6.91 6.02 12.18
CA PRO A 98 7.53 7.28 12.52
C PRO A 98 7.78 8.08 11.24
N LEU A 99 7.78 9.42 11.37
CA LEU A 99 7.85 10.34 10.23
C LEU A 99 9.11 10.18 9.37
N ASN A 100 10.21 9.73 9.96
CA ASN A 100 11.45 9.41 9.23
C ASN A 100 11.28 8.18 8.32
N THR A 101 10.68 7.09 8.83
CA THR A 101 10.40 5.88 8.04
C THR A 101 9.47 6.17 6.86
N PHE A 102 8.50 7.07 7.03
CA PHE A 102 7.70 7.57 5.89
C PHE A 102 8.58 8.26 4.85
N LYS A 103 9.47 9.17 5.25
CA LYS A 103 10.33 9.90 4.30
C LYS A 103 11.31 8.99 3.55
N GLU A 104 11.84 7.98 4.23
CA GLU A 104 12.83 7.05 3.65
C GLU A 104 12.18 6.02 2.75
N ASN A 105 11.07 5.42 3.19
CA ASN A 105 10.40 4.34 2.43
C ASN A 105 9.37 4.88 1.44
N TRP A 106 9.02 6.16 1.51
CA TRP A 106 8.04 6.80 0.65
C TRP A 106 8.54 8.15 0.13
N PRO A 107 9.29 8.17 -0.98
CA PRO A 107 9.86 9.41 -1.53
C PRO A 107 8.79 10.41 -2.02
N TYR A 108 7.57 9.96 -2.30
CA TYR A 108 6.47 10.80 -2.82
C TYR A 108 5.59 11.46 -1.73
N GLY A 109 5.99 11.36 -0.46
CA GLY A 109 5.27 11.86 0.71
C GLY A 109 5.86 13.16 1.23
N GLN A 110 6.92 13.63 0.58
CA GLN A 110 7.45 14.97 0.71
C GLN A 110 6.59 15.88 -0.18
N LEU A 111 5.70 16.65 0.46
CA LEU A 111 5.16 17.88 -0.10
C LEU A 111 6.12 19.02 0.20
#